data_AF-A0A3B0PGA7-F1
#
_entry.id   AF-A0A3B0PGA7-F1
#
_cell.length_a   1.000
_cell.length_b   1.000
_cell.length_c   1.000
_cell.angle_alpha   90.00
_cell.angle_beta   90.00
_cell.angle_gamma   90.00
#
_symmetry.space_group_name_H-M   'P 1'
#
loop_
_entity.id
_entity.type
_entity.pdbx_description
1 polymer ?
#
loop_
_entity_poly.entity_id
_entity_poly.type
_entity_poly.pdbx_seq_one_letter_code
_entity_poly.pdbx_strand_id
1 'polypeptide(L)'
;MIDDFANLIKKENFENYKAFLYINTLLRLAHYLDYESLMVANEFSRTLRGQIKPLDKKKEATKFVADYVFAMPFGKYYGETFFGKENKKNVEKMISKMISIYENRLRENTW
;
A
#
# COMPACT_ATOMS: atom_id res chain seq x y z
N MET A 1 10.75 -3.10 21.48
CA MET A 1 10.52 -4.46 20.93
C MET A 1 9.52 -5.10 21.88
N ILE A 2 8.46 -5.77 21.41
CA ILE A 2 7.38 -6.22 22.31
C ILE A 2 7.96 -7.30 23.23
N ASP A 3 8.07 -6.99 24.53
CA ASP A 3 8.78 -7.80 25.53
C ASP A 3 8.22 -9.24 25.65
N ASP A 4 6.98 -9.44 25.22
CA ASP A 4 6.28 -10.74 25.26
C ASP A 4 6.50 -11.64 24.04
N PHE A 5 7.31 -11.24 23.05
CA PHE A 5 7.51 -12.09 21.86
C PHE A 5 8.17 -13.45 22.22
N ALA A 6 9.09 -13.44 23.18
CA ALA A 6 9.69 -14.66 23.73
C ALA A 6 8.66 -15.54 24.46
N ASN A 7 7.54 -14.98 24.91
CA ASN A 7 6.46 -15.75 25.52
C ASN A 7 5.64 -16.57 24.50
N LEU A 8 5.66 -16.17 23.23
CA LEU A 8 4.91 -16.82 22.14
C LEU A 8 5.71 -17.95 21.47
N ILE A 9 7.05 -17.86 21.47
CA ILE A 9 7.94 -18.85 20.85
C ILE A 9 8.55 -19.73 21.95
N LYS A 10 7.75 -20.67 22.45
CA LYS A 10 8.18 -21.71 23.39
C LYS A 10 7.93 -23.09 22.80
N LYS A 11 8.54 -24.12 23.39
CA LYS A 11 8.43 -25.51 22.93
C LYS A 11 6.97 -25.95 22.80
N GLU A 12 6.10 -25.53 23.72
CA GLU A 12 4.68 -25.89 23.77
C GLU A 12 3.90 -25.29 22.60
N ASN A 13 4.31 -24.12 22.10
CA ASN A 13 3.63 -23.38 21.03
C ASN A 13 4.40 -23.38 19.70
N PHE A 14 5.52 -24.09 19.62
CA PHE A 14 6.43 -24.00 18.48
C PHE A 14 5.78 -24.47 17.17
N GLU A 15 4.95 -25.52 17.20
CA GLU A 15 4.23 -25.99 16.02
C GLU A 15 3.22 -24.95 15.50
N ASN A 16 2.54 -24.22 16.40
CA ASN A 16 1.67 -23.11 16.01
C ASN A 16 2.45 -21.97 15.38
N TYR A 17 3.63 -21.65 15.93
CA TYR A 17 4.52 -20.65 15.35
C TYR A 17 5.01 -21.06 13.96
N LYS A 18 5.39 -22.33 13.77
CA LYS A 18 5.80 -22.89 12.47
C LYS A 18 4.67 -22.83 11.45
N ALA A 19 3.46 -23.24 11.83
CA ALA A 19 2.27 -23.12 10.98
C ALA A 19 1.98 -21.67 10.59
N PHE A 20 2.08 -20.75 11.55
CA PHE A 20 1.96 -19.31 11.29
C PHE A 20 2.99 -18.83 10.27
N LEU A 21 4.26 -19.22 10.38
CA LEU A 21 5.29 -18.86 9.40
C LEU A 21 4.98 -19.40 8.01
N TYR A 22 4.50 -20.65 7.89
CA TYR A 22 4.10 -21.21 6.60
C TYR A 22 2.94 -20.45 5.97
N ILE A 23 1.87 -20.21 6.73
CA ILE A 23 0.69 -19.48 6.25
C ILE A 23 1.10 -18.07 5.79
N ASN A 24 1.84 -17.33 6.60
CA ASN A 24 2.27 -15.98 6.22
C ASN A 24 3.19 -15.97 4.99
N THR A 25 4.07 -16.97 4.88
CA THR A 25 4.95 -17.10 3.71
C THR A 25 4.13 -17.39 2.46
N LEU A 26 3.18 -18.33 2.52
CA LEU A 26 2.30 -18.66 1.41
C LEU A 26 1.44 -17.46 0.99
N LEU A 27 0.78 -16.78 1.94
CA LEU A 27 -0.02 -15.59 1.66
C LEU A 27 0.81 -14.48 1.01
N ARG A 28 2.04 -14.25 1.47
CA ARG A 28 2.95 -13.24 0.89
C ARG A 28 3.40 -13.61 -0.52
N LEU A 29 3.69 -14.89 -0.77
CA LEU A 29 4.24 -15.35 -2.05
C LEU A 29 3.15 -15.67 -3.09
N ALA A 30 1.90 -15.84 -2.68
CA ALA A 30 0.78 -16.17 -3.56
C ALA A 30 0.63 -15.20 -4.75
N HIS A 31 0.98 -13.91 -4.55
CA HIS A 31 0.98 -12.88 -5.60
C HIS A 31 1.91 -13.18 -6.79
N TYR A 32 2.87 -14.09 -6.62
CA TYR A 32 3.88 -14.44 -7.63
C TYR A 32 3.65 -15.81 -8.27
N LEU A 33 2.64 -16.57 -7.83
CA LEU A 33 2.39 -17.94 -8.31
C LEU A 33 1.44 -17.93 -9.51
N ASP A 34 0.15 -17.85 -9.24
CA ASP A 34 -0.92 -17.83 -10.23
C ASP A 34 -2.11 -17.01 -9.71
N TYR A 35 -3.08 -16.76 -10.58
CA TYR A 35 -4.24 -15.92 -10.25
C TYR A 35 -5.18 -16.58 -9.23
N GLU A 36 -5.31 -17.90 -9.22
CA GLU A 36 -6.18 -18.60 -8.27
C GLU A 36 -5.59 -18.55 -6.86
N SER A 37 -4.29 -18.82 -6.73
CA SER A 37 -3.51 -18.69 -5.49
C SER A 37 -3.63 -17.28 -4.90
N LEU A 38 -3.43 -16.26 -5.73
CA LEU A 38 -3.66 -14.86 -5.37
C LEU A 38 -5.09 -14.62 -4.87
N MET A 39 -6.10 -15.21 -5.53
CA MET A 39 -7.49 -14.98 -5.13
C MET A 39 -7.86 -15.57 -3.79
N VAL A 40 -7.36 -16.76 -3.50
CA VAL A 40 -7.52 -17.37 -2.18
C VAL A 40 -6.79 -16.52 -1.12
N ALA A 41 -5.53 -16.14 -1.39
CA ALA A 41 -4.74 -15.37 -0.43
C ALA A 41 -5.36 -14.01 -0.09
N ASN A 42 -6.04 -13.37 -1.03
CA ASN A 42 -6.70 -12.07 -0.81
C ASN A 42 -8.16 -12.16 -0.38
N GLU A 43 -8.74 -13.35 -0.20
CA GLU A 43 -10.16 -13.49 0.12
C GLU A 43 -10.53 -12.81 1.44
N PHE A 44 -9.75 -13.05 2.49
CA PHE A 44 -9.99 -12.45 3.79
C PHE A 44 -9.92 -10.91 3.74
N SER A 45 -8.88 -10.36 3.09
CA SER A 45 -8.68 -8.91 2.98
C SER A 45 -9.76 -8.23 2.13
N ARG A 46 -10.25 -8.89 1.07
CA ARG A 46 -11.39 -8.42 0.28
C ARG A 46 -12.68 -8.38 1.10
N THR A 47 -12.94 -9.43 1.87
CA THR A 47 -14.15 -9.53 2.72
C THR A 47 -14.19 -8.40 3.75
N LEU A 48 -13.07 -8.10 4.40
CA LEU A 48 -12.96 -6.96 5.33
C LEU A 48 -13.28 -5.60 4.69
N ARG A 49 -13.08 -5.47 3.37
CA ARG A 49 -13.35 -4.24 2.61
C ARG A 49 -14.71 -4.26 1.91
N GLY A 50 -15.53 -5.29 2.11
CA GLY A 50 -16.80 -5.46 1.42
C GLY A 50 -16.66 -5.70 -0.09
N GLN A 51 -15.50 -6.16 -0.57
CA GLN A 51 -15.26 -6.39 -1.98
C GLN A 51 -15.82 -7.77 -2.40
N ILE A 52 -17.00 -7.75 -3.02
CA ILE A 52 -17.75 -8.96 -3.40
C ILE A 52 -17.01 -9.80 -4.46
N LYS A 53 -16.33 -9.16 -5.41
CA LYS A 53 -15.64 -9.83 -6.52
C LYS A 53 -14.17 -9.47 -6.61
N PRO A 54 -13.29 -10.42 -6.95
CA PRO A 54 -11.89 -10.11 -7.23
C PRO A 54 -11.75 -9.17 -8.43
N LEU A 55 -10.64 -8.43 -8.49
CA LEU A 55 -10.23 -7.72 -9.71
C LEU A 55 -9.86 -8.77 -10.76
N ASP A 56 -10.15 -8.50 -12.04
CA ASP A 56 -9.76 -9.43 -13.10
C ASP A 56 -8.22 -9.58 -13.17
N LYS A 57 -7.77 -10.72 -13.71
CA LYS A 57 -6.34 -11.08 -13.79
C LYS A 57 -5.47 -9.99 -14.40
N LYS A 58 -5.95 -9.32 -15.47
CA LYS A 58 -5.18 -8.28 -16.15
C LYS A 58 -5.06 -7.04 -15.30
N LYS A 59 -6.15 -6.64 -14.63
CA LYS A 59 -6.15 -5.49 -13.73
C LYS A 59 -5.28 -5.74 -12.51
N GLU A 60 -5.33 -6.93 -11.91
CA GLU A 60 -4.43 -7.23 -10.80
C GLU A 60 -2.97 -7.19 -11.25
N ALA A 61 -2.62 -7.86 -12.34
CA ALA A 61 -1.25 -7.86 -12.85
C ALA A 61 -0.75 -6.44 -13.16
N THR A 62 -1.63 -5.61 -13.77
CA THR A 62 -1.32 -4.19 -14.03
C THR A 62 -1.03 -3.45 -12.73
N LYS A 63 -1.90 -3.58 -11.72
CA LYS A 63 -1.69 -2.92 -10.42
C LYS A 63 -0.41 -3.41 -9.74
N PHE A 64 -0.16 -4.70 -9.75
CA PHE A 64 1.06 -5.28 -9.19
C PHE A 64 2.32 -4.66 -9.82
N VAL A 65 2.38 -4.66 -11.15
CA VAL A 65 3.55 -4.13 -11.89
C VAL A 65 3.65 -2.62 -11.78
N ALA A 66 2.57 -1.89 -12.05
CA ALA A 66 2.58 -0.44 -12.15
C ALA A 66 2.60 0.25 -10.78
N ASP A 67 1.87 -0.25 -9.79
CA ASP A 67 1.71 0.43 -8.50
C ASP A 67 2.74 -0.05 -7.45
N TYR A 68 3.22 -1.30 -7.52
CA TYR A 68 4.14 -1.86 -6.51
C TYR A 68 5.56 -2.02 -7.01
N VAL A 69 5.78 -2.66 -8.17
CA VAL A 69 7.14 -2.98 -8.64
C VAL A 69 7.81 -1.79 -9.32
N PHE A 70 7.08 -1.08 -10.19
CA PHE A 70 7.61 0.00 -11.04
C PHE A 70 6.85 1.32 -10.88
N ALA A 71 6.39 1.61 -9.65
CA ALA A 71 5.67 2.85 -9.32
C ALA A 71 6.34 4.12 -9.85
N MET A 72 7.67 4.22 -9.71
CA MET A 72 8.42 5.40 -10.12
C MET A 72 8.51 5.58 -11.65
N PRO A 73 8.93 4.57 -12.45
CA PRO A 73 8.90 4.69 -13.91
C PRO A 73 7.52 5.03 -14.47
N PHE A 74 6.47 4.30 -14.06
CA PHE A 74 5.11 4.55 -14.57
C PHE A 74 4.56 5.89 -14.08
N GLY A 75 4.78 6.25 -12.82
CA GLY A 75 4.36 7.53 -12.25
C GLY A 75 5.05 8.71 -12.91
N LYS A 76 6.35 8.61 -13.20
CA LYS A 76 7.09 9.65 -13.94
C LYS A 76 6.53 9.82 -15.34
N TYR A 77 6.38 8.72 -16.09
CA TYR A 77 5.79 8.75 -17.43
C TYR A 77 4.41 9.40 -17.39
N TYR A 78 3.55 8.99 -16.47
CA TYR A 78 2.21 9.56 -16.33
C TYR A 78 2.24 11.07 -16.04
N GLY A 79 3.09 11.51 -15.11
CA GLY A 79 3.24 12.93 -14.77
C GLY A 79 3.78 13.78 -15.94
N GLU A 80 4.72 13.24 -16.71
CA GLU A 80 5.28 13.95 -17.88
C GLU A 80 4.31 14.00 -19.06
N THR A 81 3.56 12.92 -19.30
CA THR A 81 2.65 12.79 -20.45
C THR A 81 1.28 13.44 -20.23
N PHE A 82 0.67 13.24 -19.06
CA PHE A 82 -0.73 13.62 -18.83
C PHE A 82 -0.90 14.82 -17.91
N PHE A 83 0.05 15.09 -17.00
CA PHE A 83 -0.04 16.23 -16.10
C PHE A 83 0.67 17.47 -16.66
N GLY A 84 1.93 17.33 -17.06
CA GLY A 84 2.69 18.38 -17.75
C GLY A 84 3.28 19.48 -16.83
N LYS A 85 4.28 20.19 -17.36
CA LYS A 85 5.08 21.18 -16.60
C LYS A 85 4.30 22.42 -16.18
N GLU A 86 3.31 22.83 -16.98
CA GLU A 86 2.51 24.03 -16.69
C GLU A 86 1.59 23.80 -15.49
N ASN A 87 0.85 22.69 -15.49
CA ASN A 87 -0.01 22.31 -14.37
C ASN A 87 0.80 22.12 -13.09
N LYS A 88 2.01 21.56 -13.18
CA LYS A 88 2.94 21.49 -12.05
C LYS A 88 3.21 22.87 -11.45
N LYS A 89 3.61 23.85 -12.26
CA LYS A 89 3.87 25.22 -11.78
C LYS A 89 2.63 25.86 -11.15
N ASN A 90 1.45 25.60 -11.70
CA ASN A 90 0.20 26.12 -11.15
C ASN A 90 -0.10 25.53 -9.77
N VAL A 91 0.06 24.21 -9.60
CA VAL A 91 -0.13 23.55 -8.30
C VAL A 91 0.93 24.00 -7.29
N GLU A 92 2.20 24.18 -7.70
CA GLU A 92 3.26 24.72 -6.83
C GLU A 92 2.89 26.10 -6.28
N LYS A 93 2.32 27.00 -7.11
CA LYS A 93 1.82 28.31 -6.66
C LYS A 93 0.68 28.18 -5.65
N MET A 94 -0.26 27.26 -5.88
CA MET A 94 -1.37 27.01 -4.94
C MET A 94 -0.87 26.52 -3.59
N ILE A 95 0.12 25.61 -3.59
CA ILE A 95 0.76 25.10 -2.37
C ILE A 95 1.45 26.24 -1.62
N SER A 96 2.27 27.06 -2.29
CA SER A 96 2.93 28.20 -1.66
C SER A 96 1.93 29.18 -1.04
N LYS A 97 0.81 29.44 -1.72
CA LYS A 97 -0.27 30.28 -1.17
C LYS A 97 -0.88 29.68 0.10
N MET A 98 -1.12 28.38 0.11
CA MET A 98 -1.68 27.70 1.30
C MET A 98 -0.69 27.71 2.47
N ILE A 99 0.60 27.54 2.20
CA ILE A 99 1.65 27.67 3.23
C ILE A 99 1.58 29.06 3.86
N SER A 100 1.56 30.14 3.06
CA SER A 100 1.47 31.50 3.59
C SER A 100 0.20 31.76 4.40
N ILE A 101 -0.93 31.18 4.01
CA ILE A 101 -2.17 31.28 4.79
C ILE A 101 -1.99 30.62 6.17
N TYR A 102 -1.40 29.43 6.24
CA TYR A 102 -1.17 28.74 7.51
C TYR A 102 -0.12 29.45 8.37
N GLU A 103 0.93 30.02 7.78
CA GLU A 103 1.90 30.86 8.50
C GLU A 103 1.22 32.05 9.16
N ASN A 104 0.36 32.76 8.43
CA ASN A 104 -0.39 33.88 8.99
C ASN A 104 -1.31 33.44 10.13
N ARG A 105 -2.06 32.34 9.96
CA ARG A 105 -2.93 31.78 11.01
C ARG A 105 -2.16 31.44 12.29
N LEU A 106 -0.95 30.87 12.16
CA LEU A 106 -0.11 30.55 13.32
C LEU A 106 0.42 31.81 14.01
N ARG A 107 0.77 32.85 13.25
CA ARG A 107 1.23 34.14 13.80
C ARG A 107 0.12 34.90 14.53
N GLU A 108 -1.10 34.82 14.02
CA GLU A 108 -2.28 35.48 14.60
C GLU A 108 -2.98 34.61 15.66
N ASN A 109 -2.45 33.42 15.96
CA ASN A 109 -3.07 32.54 16.93
C ASN A 109 -2.98 33.14 18.35
N THR A 110 -4.13 33.22 19.03
CA THR A 110 -4.31 33.82 20.36
C THR A 110 -4.69 32.80 21.43
N TRP A 111 -4.73 31.51 21.08
CA TRP A 111 -4.94 30.40 22.00
C TRP A 111 -3.75 29.42 21.95
#